data_AF-A0A7H0KA41-F1
#
_entry.id   AF-A0A7H0KA41-F1
#
_cell.length_a   1.000
_cell.length_b   1.000
_cell.length_c   1.000
_cell.angle_alpha   90.00
_cell.angle_beta   90.00
_cell.angle_gamma   90.00
#
_symmetry.space_group_name_H-M   'P 1'
#
loop_
_entity.id
_entity.type
_entity.pdbx_description
1 polymer ?
#
loop_
_entity_poly.entity_id
_entity_poly.type
_entity_poly.pdbx_seq_one_letter_code
_entity_poly.pdbx_strand_id
1 'polypeptide(L)'
;MAVRKVTVRNIGAGSTFKVASLLAMVGFIAWMGACLLVYYGLERAGVVDSVNSLIGGVGGDQVVDMKLAMSAAGLLGLVGFLFQVIMAPLTVVIYNAVADLVGGISFTMSNRAK
;
A
#
# COMPACT_ATOMS: atom_id res chain seq x y z
N MET A 1 7.22 -33.05 -26.32
CA MET A 1 6.71 -31.94 -25.49
C MET A 1 7.89 -31.32 -24.77
N ALA A 2 8.36 -30.14 -25.18
CA ALA A 2 9.57 -29.52 -24.61
C ALA A 2 9.19 -28.64 -23.42
N VAL A 3 9.54 -29.06 -22.21
CA VAL A 3 9.42 -28.27 -21.00
C VAL A 3 10.74 -27.53 -20.81
N ARG A 4 10.73 -26.19 -20.83
CA ARG A 4 11.93 -25.38 -20.64
C ARG A 4 11.99 -24.88 -19.20
N LYS A 5 13.08 -25.22 -18.50
CA LYS A 5 13.42 -24.64 -17.19
C LYS A 5 14.05 -23.25 -17.41
N VAL A 6 13.51 -22.23 -16.76
CA VAL A 6 13.97 -20.84 -16.90
C VAL A 6 14.36 -20.28 -15.52
N THR A 7 15.61 -19.85 -15.46
CA THR A 7 16.34 -19.16 -14.38
C THR A 7 16.02 -17.66 -14.15
N VAL A 8 15.18 -17.18 -13.22
CA VAL A 8 15.09 -15.72 -12.97
C VAL A 8 16.14 -15.29 -11.95
N ARG A 9 17.28 -14.79 -12.46
CA ARG A 9 18.41 -14.30 -11.65
C ARG A 9 18.41 -12.79 -11.43
N ASN A 10 17.92 -12.01 -12.39
CA ASN A 10 17.92 -10.56 -12.30
C ASN A 10 16.54 -9.99 -12.62
N ILE A 11 16.03 -9.14 -11.73
CA ILE A 11 14.81 -8.37 -11.91
C ILE A 11 15.20 -6.90 -12.13
N GLY A 12 14.62 -6.26 -13.15
CA GLY A 12 14.85 -4.86 -13.45
C GLY A 12 14.21 -3.95 -12.41
N ALA A 13 15.03 -3.21 -11.65
CA ALA A 13 14.56 -2.28 -10.63
C ALA A 13 13.66 -1.17 -11.20
N GLY A 14 13.97 -0.66 -12.39
CA GLY A 14 13.17 0.38 -13.04
C GLY A 14 11.77 -0.09 -13.46
N SER A 15 11.61 -1.35 -13.88
CA SER A 15 10.30 -1.92 -14.20
C SER A 15 9.49 -2.18 -12.93
N THR A 16 10.14 -2.73 -11.90
CA THR A 16 9.50 -3.00 -10.61
C THR A 16 9.05 -1.71 -9.94
N PHE A 17 9.85 -0.64 -9.99
CA PHE A 17 9.48 0.68 -9.49
C PHE A 17 8.20 1.18 -10.14
N LYS A 18 8.09 1.15 -11.48
CA LYS A 18 6.88 1.60 -12.19
C LYS A 18 5.64 0.82 -11.76
N VAL A 19 5.75 -0.51 -11.69
CA VAL A 19 4.63 -1.38 -11.29
C VAL A 19 4.26 -1.14 -9.82
N ALA A 20 5.24 -1.05 -8.94
CA ALA A 20 5.02 -0.81 -7.52
C ALA A 20 4.43 0.58 -7.26
N SER A 21 4.84 1.62 -7.99
CA SER A 21 4.25 2.96 -7.89
C SER A 21 2.79 2.96 -8.31
N LEU A 22 2.43 2.27 -9.39
CA LEU A 22 1.04 2.14 -9.82
C LEU A 22 0.21 1.37 -8.79
N LEU A 23 0.73 0.25 -8.28
CA LEU A 23 0.06 -0.56 -7.27
C LEU A 23 -0.13 0.22 -5.96
N ALA A 24 0.90 0.94 -5.52
CA ALA A 24 0.83 1.79 -4.34
C ALA A 24 -0.20 2.91 -4.52
N MET A 25 -0.29 3.50 -5.72
CA MET A 25 -1.28 4.56 -6.01
C MET A 25 -2.71 4.02 -5.95
N VAL A 26 -2.96 2.84 -6.52
CA VAL A 26 -4.27 2.16 -6.40
C VAL A 26 -4.58 1.83 -4.94
N GLY A 27 -3.58 1.33 -4.19
CA GLY A 27 -3.70 1.05 -2.76
C GLY A 27 -4.02 2.30 -1.94
N PHE A 28 -3.43 3.45 -2.26
CA PHE A 28 -3.72 4.72 -1.60
C PHE A 28 -5.17 5.19 -1.86
N ILE A 29 -5.68 5.01 -3.07
CA ILE A 29 -7.09 5.32 -3.38
C ILE A 29 -8.02 4.38 -2.60
N ALA A 30 -7.72 3.09 -2.57
CA ALA A 30 -8.48 2.11 -1.80
C ALA A 30 -8.47 2.43 -0.28
N TRP A 31 -7.31 2.84 0.25
CA TRP A 31 -7.17 3.33 1.63
C TRP A 31 -8.08 4.52 1.90
N MET A 32 -8.03 5.55 1.05
CA MET A 32 -8.89 6.73 1.21
C MET A 32 -10.37 6.35 1.17
N GLY A 33 -10.76 5.47 0.25
CA GLY A 33 -12.13 4.93 0.19
C GLY A 33 -12.52 4.18 1.46
N ALA A 34 -11.64 3.34 2.00
CA ALA A 34 -11.88 2.61 3.24
C ALA A 34 -12.03 3.55 4.44
N CYS A 35 -11.15 4.55 4.59
CA CYS A 35 -11.26 5.56 5.64
C CYS A 35 -12.57 6.35 5.57
N LEU A 36 -13.02 6.68 4.36
CA LEU A 36 -14.28 7.38 4.13
C LEU A 36 -15.48 6.52 4.57
N LEU A 37 -15.48 5.23 4.22
CA LEU A 37 -16.49 4.28 4.67
C LEU A 37 -16.52 4.13 6.20
N VAL A 38 -15.34 4.07 6.84
CA VAL A 38 -15.24 4.00 8.30
C VAL A 38 -15.79 5.26 8.95
N TYR A 39 -15.41 6.45 8.46
CA TYR A 39 -15.91 7.72 9.00
C TYR A 39 -17.43 7.79 8.91
N TYR A 40 -18.00 7.44 7.77
CA TYR A 40 -19.44 7.42 7.58
C TYR A 40 -20.16 6.44 8.50
N GLY A 41 -19.55 5.28 8.76
CA GLY A 41 -20.06 4.32 9.75
C GLY A 41 -20.04 4.87 11.17
N LEU A 42 -18.98 5.58 11.55
CA LEU A 42 -18.83 6.18 12.88
C LEU A 42 -19.76 7.38 13.09
N GLU A 43 -19.97 8.19 12.06
CA GLU A 43 -20.89 9.32 12.07
C GLU A 43 -22.33 8.82 12.30
N ARG A 44 -22.76 7.80 11.56
CA ARG A 44 -24.09 7.18 11.75
C ARG A 44 -24.27 6.55 13.13
N ALA A 45 -23.20 6.08 13.75
CA ALA A 45 -23.22 5.52 15.09
C ALA A 45 -23.18 6.60 16.20
N GLY A 46 -23.06 7.89 15.86
CA GLY A 46 -22.96 8.98 16.84
C GLY A 46 -21.64 9.01 17.61
N VAL A 47 -20.63 8.24 17.17
CA VAL A 47 -19.31 8.18 17.83
C VAL A 47 -18.57 9.51 17.66
N VAL A 48 -18.68 10.13 16.48
CA VAL A 48 -18.04 11.41 16.17
C VAL A 48 -18.58 12.52 17.09
N ASP A 49 -19.89 12.56 17.31
CA ASP A 49 -20.53 13.52 18.22
C ASP A 49 -20.11 13.29 19.67
N SER A 50 -20.03 12.03 20.09
CA SER A 50 -19.54 11.66 21.42
C SER A 50 -18.10 12.13 21.64
N VAL A 51 -17.22 11.98 20.64
CA VAL A 51 -15.84 12.47 20.72
C VAL A 51 -15.79 14.00 20.78
N ASN A 52 -16.58 14.69 19.95
CA ASN A 52 -16.62 16.15 19.93
C ASN A 52 -17.13 16.74 21.26
N SER A 53 -18.16 16.13 21.86
CA SER A 53 -18.68 16.57 23.16
C SER A 53 -17.68 16.38 24.30
N LEU A 54 -16.87 15.33 24.28
CA LEU A 54 -15.79 15.11 25.26
C LEU A 54 -14.69 16.17 25.14
N ILE A 55 -14.31 16.53 23.91
CA ILE A 55 -13.30 17.57 23.65
C ILE A 55 -13.82 18.95 24.09
N GLY A 56 -15.07 19.29 23.76
CA GLY A 56 -15.71 20.52 24.21
C GLY A 56 -15.87 20.59 25.74
N GLY A 57 -16.11 19.45 26.39
CA GLY A 57 -16.28 19.37 27.85
C GLY A 57 -15.01 19.66 28.66
N VAL A 58 -13.82 19.50 28.07
CA VAL A 58 -12.54 19.86 28.70
C VAL A 58 -12.02 21.25 28.27
N GLY A 59 -12.84 22.04 27.59
CA GLY A 59 -12.48 23.38 27.10
C GLY A 59 -11.65 23.37 25.80
N GLY A 60 -11.63 22.26 25.05
CA GLY A 60 -11.01 22.20 23.73
C GLY A 60 -11.93 22.74 22.65
N ASP A 61 -11.41 23.61 21.78
CA ASP A 61 -12.13 24.17 20.62
C ASP A 61 -11.97 23.31 19.34
N GLN A 62 -11.25 22.19 19.45
CA GLN A 62 -10.94 21.35 18.30
C GLN A 62 -12.13 20.45 17.93
N VAL A 63 -12.76 20.72 16.79
CA VAL A 63 -13.85 19.91 16.24
C VAL A 63 -13.30 18.83 15.31
N VAL A 64 -13.61 17.57 15.60
CA VAL A 64 -13.36 16.43 14.72
C VAL A 64 -14.42 16.44 13.61
N ASP A 65 -14.14 17.21 12.57
CA ASP A 65 -14.92 17.24 11.32
C ASP A 65 -14.32 16.26 10.29
N MET A 66 -15.11 15.89 9.28
CA MET A 66 -14.73 15.00 8.19
C MET A 66 -13.43 15.45 7.54
N LYS A 67 -13.22 16.77 7.40
CA LYS A 67 -11.99 17.35 6.83
C LYS A 67 -10.76 17.01 7.67
N LEU A 68 -10.86 17.06 9.00
CA LEU A 68 -9.74 16.75 9.88
C LEU A 68 -9.45 15.24 9.88
N ALA A 69 -10.49 14.41 9.95
CA ALA A 69 -10.34 12.95 9.91
C ALA A 69 -9.74 12.47 8.57
N MET A 70 -10.24 12.99 7.45
CA MET A 70 -9.75 12.63 6.11
C MET A 70 -8.36 13.16 5.82
N SER A 71 -7.99 14.34 6.34
CA SER A 71 -6.62 14.85 6.19
C SER A 71 -5.61 14.05 7.01
N ALA A 72 -5.94 13.68 8.25
CA ALA A 72 -5.11 12.78 9.06
C ALA A 72 -4.95 11.40 8.40
N ALA A 73 -6.05 10.82 7.91
CA ALA A 73 -6.02 9.56 7.18
C ALA A 73 -5.21 9.67 5.88
N GLY A 74 -5.30 10.78 5.16
CA GLY A 74 -4.51 11.07 3.96
C GLY A 74 -3.02 11.14 4.24
N LEU A 75 -2.61 11.80 5.33
CA LEU A 75 -1.20 11.86 5.75
C LEU A 75 -0.66 10.46 6.09
N LEU A 76 -1.41 9.67 6.87
CA LEU A 76 -1.02 8.30 7.22
C LEU A 76 -0.93 7.41 5.97
N GLY A 77 -1.92 7.49 5.09
CA GLY A 77 -1.92 6.77 3.82
C GLY A 77 -0.74 7.17 2.93
N LEU A 78 -0.38 8.46 2.90
CA LEU A 78 0.73 8.96 2.10
C LEU A 78 2.08 8.44 2.59
N VAL A 79 2.28 8.36 3.92
CA VAL A 79 3.49 7.74 4.49
C VAL A 79 3.61 6.28 4.05
N GLY A 80 2.51 5.52 4.13
CA GLY A 80 2.48 4.13 3.65
C GLY A 80 2.75 4.01 2.14
N PHE A 81 2.17 4.88 1.33
CA PHE A 81 2.40 4.95 -0.11
C PHE A 81 3.89 5.16 -0.42
N LEU A 82 4.50 6.19 0.17
CA LEU A 82 5.91 6.51 -0.05
C LEU A 82 6.82 5.36 0.41
N PHE A 83 6.52 4.77 1.57
CA PHE A 83 7.25 3.61 2.07
C PHE A 83 7.21 2.45 1.08
N GLN A 84 6.03 2.11 0.55
CA GLN A 84 5.87 1.03 -0.41
C GLN A 84 6.63 1.28 -1.73
N VAL A 85 6.63 2.53 -2.21
CA VAL A 85 7.33 2.95 -3.44
C VAL A 85 8.83 2.84 -3.28
N ILE A 86 9.37 3.21 -2.11
CA ILE A 86 10.82 3.16 -1.82
C ILE A 86 11.28 1.72 -1.53
N MET A 87 10.47 0.95 -0.82
CA MET A 87 10.83 -0.43 -0.46
C MET A 87 10.87 -1.35 -1.67
N ALA A 88 10.02 -1.14 -2.68
CA ALA A 88 10.00 -1.98 -3.87
C ALA A 88 11.36 -2.09 -4.61
N PRO A 89 12.05 -0.99 -5.02
CA PRO A 89 13.36 -1.09 -5.64
C PRO A 89 14.43 -1.63 -4.68
N LEU A 90 14.34 -1.33 -3.37
CA LEU A 90 15.27 -1.89 -2.38
C LEU A 90 15.14 -3.42 -2.31
N THR A 91 13.92 -3.95 -2.29
CA THR A 91 13.68 -5.40 -2.31
C THR A 91 14.25 -6.04 -3.58
N VAL A 92 14.19 -5.35 -4.73
CA VAL A 92 14.79 -5.86 -5.99
C VAL A 92 16.31 -5.95 -5.89
N VAL A 93 16.97 -4.93 -5.33
CA VAL A 93 18.43 -4.95 -5.16
C VAL A 93 18.85 -6.11 -4.26
N ILE A 94 18.15 -6.30 -3.14
CA ILE A 94 18.40 -7.41 -2.21
C ILE A 94 18.15 -8.76 -2.89
N TYR A 95 17.04 -8.91 -3.61
CA TYR A 95 16.72 -10.13 -4.34
C TYR A 95 17.81 -10.47 -5.36
N ASN A 96 18.23 -9.51 -6.18
CA ASN A 96 19.26 -9.73 -7.20
C ASN A 96 20.57 -10.20 -6.56
N ALA A 97 21.01 -9.56 -5.46
CA ALA A 97 22.21 -9.97 -4.75
C ALA A 97 22.13 -11.41 -4.21
N VAL A 98 21.00 -11.79 -3.61
CA VAL A 98 20.79 -13.15 -3.07
C VAL A 98 20.63 -14.18 -4.20
N ALA A 99 19.95 -13.82 -5.28
CA ALA A 99 19.74 -14.69 -6.44
C ALA A 99 21.05 -15.00 -7.17
N ASP A 100 22.01 -14.05 -7.18
CA ASP A 100 23.34 -14.28 -7.73
C ASP A 100 24.14 -15.31 -6.89
N LEU A 101 23.93 -15.35 -5.57
CA LEU A 101 24.56 -16.33 -4.66
C LEU A 101 23.93 -17.73 -4.75
N VAL A 102 22.60 -17.82 -4.75
CA VAL A 102 21.86 -19.09 -4.57
C VAL A 102 21.39 -19.70 -5.90
N GLY A 103 21.47 -18.95 -7.00
CA GLY A 103 21.05 -19.40 -8.32
C GLY A 103 19.66 -18.93 -8.76
N GLY A 104 18.93 -18.19 -7.92
CA GLY A 104 17.65 -17.54 -8.24
C GLY A 104 16.42 -18.45 -8.26
N ILE A 105 15.26 -17.89 -8.59
CA ILE A 105 13.98 -18.61 -8.63
C ILE A 105 13.80 -19.32 -9.98
N SER A 106 13.68 -20.64 -9.97
CA SER A 106 13.49 -21.46 -11.17
C SER A 106 12.01 -21.61 -11.54
N PHE A 107 11.67 -21.29 -12.77
CA PHE A 107 10.32 -21.45 -13.32
C PHE A 107 10.28 -22.56 -14.37
N THR A 108 9.16 -23.28 -14.41
CA THR A 108 8.88 -24.28 -15.43
C THR A 108 7.81 -23.74 -16.37
N MET A 109 8.20 -23.38 -17.59
CA MET A 109 7.24 -22.94 -18.61
C MET A 109 6.72 -24.14 -19.38
N SER A 110 5.39 -24.30 -19.39
CA SER A 110 4.68 -25.23 -20.27
C SER A 110 3.97 -24.43 -21.36
N ASN A 111 4.37 -24.62 -22.61
CA ASN A 111 3.67 -24.04 -23.76
C ASN A 111 2.39 -24.85 -24.02
N ARG A 112 1.36 -24.64 -23.19
CA ARG A 112 0.01 -25.14 -23.46
C ARG A 112 -0.84 -23.91 -23.74
N ALA A 113 -1.11 -23.65 -25.02
CA ALA A 113 -2.11 -22.67 -25.42
C ALA A 113 -3.44 -23.09 -24.75
N LYS A 114 -4.02 -22.20 -23.95
CA LYS A 114 -5.42 -22.30 -23.57
C LYS A 114 -6.26 -21.80 -24.73
#